data_AF-A0A4R1IE39-F1
#
_entry.id   AF-A0A4R1IE39-F1
#
_cell.length_a   1.000
_cell.length_b   1.000
_cell.length_c   1.000
_cell.angle_alpha   90.00
_cell.angle_beta   90.00
_cell.angle_gamma   90.00
#
_symmetry.space_group_name_H-M   'P 1'
#
loop_
_entity.id
_entity.type
_entity.pdbx_description
1 polymer ?
#
loop_
_entity_poly.entity_id
_entity_poly.type
_entity_poly.pdbx_seq_one_letter_code
_entity_poly.pdbx_strand_id
1 'polypeptide(L)'
;MSIKRIEVGPRMSEAVIHGSVVYLAGQVAKGDGVTAQTQAVLDQIDALLAQAGTDKTKLLTATIYLADIATFGEMNVVWDKWVSAGNTPARATVEAALATPEYKVEIVVAAAI
;
A
#
# COMPACT_ATOMS: atom_id res chain seq x y z
N MET A 1 -16.95 -1.10 -19.50
CA MET A 1 -16.56 0.03 -18.63
C MET A 1 -15.17 0.48 -19.06
N SER A 2 -14.87 1.78 -19.04
CA SER A 2 -13.54 2.29 -19.40
C SER A 2 -12.56 2.15 -18.24
N ILE A 3 -11.28 1.97 -18.56
CA ILE A 3 -10.18 1.97 -17.58
C ILE A 3 -9.77 3.42 -17.33
N LYS A 4 -9.68 3.83 -16.06
CA LYS A 4 -9.11 5.12 -15.64
C LYS A 4 -7.76 4.88 -14.97
N ARG A 5 -6.80 5.78 -15.17
CA ARG A 5 -5.46 5.72 -14.57
C ARG A 5 -5.18 7.00 -13.80
N ILE A 6 -4.48 6.89 -12.68
CA ILE A 6 -4.06 7.99 -11.81
C ILE A 6 -2.54 8.03 -11.80
N GLU A 7 -1.98 9.24 -11.85
CA GLU A 7 -0.53 9.48 -11.86
C GLU A 7 0.22 8.59 -12.86
N VAL A 8 -0.04 8.83 -14.15
CA VAL A 8 0.50 8.01 -15.24
C VAL A 8 1.97 8.36 -15.48
N GLY A 9 2.86 7.42 -15.18
CA GLY A 9 4.26 7.44 -15.59
C GLY A 9 4.55 6.60 -16.83
N PRO A 10 5.79 6.66 -17.37
CA PRO A 10 6.19 5.90 -18.56
C PRO A 10 6.32 4.38 -18.33
N ARG A 11 6.42 3.93 -17.06
CA ARG A 11 6.56 2.51 -16.68
C ARG A 11 5.29 1.94 -16.05
N MET A 12 4.62 2.73 -15.21
CA MET A 12 3.43 2.33 -14.45
C MET A 12 2.52 3.53 -14.18
N SER A 13 1.29 3.25 -13.79
CA SER A 13 0.40 4.23 -13.16
C SER A 13 0.36 3.92 -11.67
N GLU A 14 0.34 4.92 -10.81
CA GLU A 14 0.27 4.68 -9.35
C GLU A 14 -1.06 4.04 -8.94
N ALA A 15 -2.14 4.30 -9.69
CA ALA A 15 -3.37 3.55 -9.56
C ALA A 15 -4.11 3.35 -10.89
N VAL A 16 -4.85 2.24 -10.98
CA VAL A 16 -5.69 1.87 -12.11
C VAL A 16 -7.08 1.51 -11.60
N ILE A 17 -8.11 2.07 -12.22
CA ILE A 17 -9.51 1.85 -11.86
C ILE A 17 -10.19 1.11 -13.00
N HIS A 18 -10.90 0.02 -12.66
CA HIS A 18 -11.77 -0.69 -13.58
C HIS A 18 -13.03 -1.20 -12.85
N GLY A 19 -14.20 -0.78 -13.33
CA GLY A 19 -15.45 -1.00 -12.60
C GLY A 19 -15.46 -0.28 -11.26
N SER A 20 -15.83 -0.99 -10.20
CA SER A 20 -15.89 -0.47 -8.82
C SER A 20 -14.66 -0.84 -7.99
N VAL A 21 -13.49 -1.00 -8.61
CA VAL A 21 -12.24 -1.35 -7.92
C VAL A 21 -11.10 -0.46 -8.40
N VAL A 22 -10.31 0.02 -7.44
CA VAL A 22 -9.00 0.63 -7.67
C VAL A 22 -7.90 -0.36 -7.27
N TYR A 23 -6.88 -0.46 -8.12
CA TYR A 23 -5.66 -1.22 -7.90
C TYR A 23 -4.50 -0.23 -7.81
N LEU A 24 -3.78 -0.24 -6.69
CA LEU A 24 -2.60 0.60 -6.52
C LEU A 24 -1.34 -0.17 -6.94
N ALA A 25 -0.35 0.55 -7.48
CA ALA A 25 1.00 0.03 -7.64
C ALA A 25 1.64 -0.25 -6.26
N GLY A 26 2.73 -1.01 -6.24
CA GLY A 26 3.51 -1.21 -5.02
C GLY A 26 4.07 0.10 -4.49
N GLN A 27 3.59 0.50 -3.31
CA GLN A 27 3.99 1.75 -2.67
C GLN A 27 5.22 1.50 -1.80
N VAL A 28 6.24 2.32 -2.02
CA VAL A 28 7.53 2.30 -1.32
C VAL A 28 7.87 3.71 -0.83
N ALA A 29 8.73 3.82 0.18
CA ALA A 29 9.18 5.11 0.67
C ALA A 29 10.64 5.03 1.11
N LYS A 30 11.33 6.17 1.02
CA LYS A 30 12.61 6.36 1.73
C LYS A 30 12.33 6.81 3.14
N GLY A 31 13.15 6.39 4.09
CA GLY A 31 13.00 6.73 5.50
C GLY A 31 13.95 5.91 6.36
N ASP A 32 14.12 6.34 7.60
CA ASP A 32 14.97 5.66 8.57
C ASP A 32 14.23 4.47 9.21
N GLY A 33 14.58 3.26 8.78
CA GLY A 33 13.98 2.02 9.27
C GLY A 33 12.57 1.71 8.76
N VAL A 34 12.08 0.53 9.12
CA VAL A 34 10.77 0.03 8.64
C VAL A 34 9.61 0.88 9.15
N THR A 35 9.71 1.43 10.36
CA THR A 35 8.63 2.21 11.00
C THR A 35 8.35 3.49 10.21
N ALA A 36 9.38 4.28 9.90
CA ALA A 36 9.24 5.51 9.14
C ALA A 36 8.77 5.24 7.70
N GLN A 37 9.32 4.20 7.06
CA GLN A 37 8.91 3.82 5.71
C GLN A 37 7.46 3.31 5.67
N THR A 38 7.02 2.52 6.65
CA THR A 38 5.63 2.05 6.73
C THR A 38 4.66 3.22 6.83
N GLN A 39 4.94 4.21 7.70
CA GLN A 39 4.07 5.39 7.83
C GLN A 39 3.98 6.15 6.49
N ALA A 40 5.12 6.44 5.86
CA ALA A 40 5.15 7.16 4.60
C ALA A 40 4.48 6.40 3.44
N VAL A 41 4.56 5.06 3.43
CA VAL A 41 3.85 4.22 2.46
C VAL A 41 2.34 4.28 2.69
N LEU A 42 1.88 4.21 3.94
CA LEU A 42 0.46 4.28 4.27
C LEU A 42 -0.14 5.66 3.96
N ASP A 43 0.62 6.74 4.16
CA ASP A 43 0.20 8.09 3.78
C ASP A 43 0.05 8.25 2.26
N GLN A 44 0.95 7.63 1.48
CA GLN A 44 0.84 7.58 0.01
C GLN A 44 -0.39 6.78 -0.43
N ILE A 45 -0.67 5.65 0.22
CA ILE A 45 -1.87 4.86 -0.04
C ILE A 45 -3.13 5.68 0.22
N ASP A 46 -3.22 6.39 1.36
CA ASP A 46 -4.37 7.25 1.66
C ASP A 46 -4.56 8.35 0.59
N ALA A 47 -3.48 8.98 0.14
CA ALA A 47 -3.54 10.00 -0.91
C ALA A 47 -4.05 9.44 -2.26
N LEU A 48 -3.58 8.26 -2.67
CA LEU A 48 -3.99 7.62 -3.92
C LEU A 48 -5.43 7.08 -3.85
N LEU A 49 -5.84 6.53 -2.71
CA LEU A 49 -7.24 6.12 -2.48
C LEU A 49 -8.17 7.34 -2.58
N ALA A 50 -7.81 8.47 -1.97
CA ALA A 50 -8.58 9.71 -2.04
C ALA A 50 -8.71 10.22 -3.49
N GLN A 51 -7.65 10.15 -4.30
CA GLN A 51 -7.71 10.49 -5.74
C GLN A 51 -8.63 9.55 -6.54
N ALA A 52 -8.77 8.30 -6.10
CA ALA A 52 -9.70 7.33 -6.65
C ALA A 52 -11.15 7.50 -6.15
N GLY A 53 -11.40 8.41 -5.21
CA GLY A 53 -12.71 8.66 -4.62
C GLY A 53 -13.12 7.61 -3.58
N THR A 54 -12.15 6.95 -2.95
CA THR A 54 -12.34 5.93 -1.92
C THR A 54 -11.40 6.17 -0.74
N ASP A 55 -11.40 5.27 0.24
CA ASP A 55 -10.56 5.35 1.44
C ASP A 55 -10.24 3.96 1.99
N LYS A 56 -9.42 3.93 3.04
CA LYS A 56 -8.95 2.68 3.66
C LYS A 56 -10.04 1.81 4.30
N THR A 57 -11.24 2.33 4.53
CA THR A 57 -12.38 1.52 5.02
C THR A 57 -12.91 0.56 3.95
N LYS A 58 -12.55 0.79 2.67
CA LYS A 58 -12.96 -0.01 1.52
C LYS A 58 -11.83 -0.88 0.96
N LEU A 59 -10.73 -1.05 1.69
CA LEU A 59 -9.66 -1.96 1.26
C LEU A 59 -10.19 -3.39 1.16
N LEU A 60 -9.94 -4.02 0.01
CA LEU A 60 -10.27 -5.42 -0.25
C LEU A 60 -9.08 -6.31 0.12
N THR A 61 -7.89 -5.96 -0.37
CA THR A 61 -6.67 -6.72 -0.15
C THR A 61 -5.49 -5.81 0.16
N ALA A 62 -4.55 -6.32 0.96
CA ALA A 62 -3.24 -5.74 1.19
C ALA A 62 -2.17 -6.84 1.21
N THR A 63 -1.19 -6.74 0.31
CA THR A 63 0.00 -7.60 0.33
C THR A 63 1.18 -6.76 0.75
N ILE A 64 1.86 -7.18 1.81
CA ILE A 64 3.01 -6.49 2.38
C ILE A 64 4.27 -7.32 2.15
N TYR A 65 5.27 -6.70 1.56
CA TYR A 65 6.59 -7.28 1.35
C TYR A 65 7.56 -6.59 2.30
N LEU A 66 8.17 -7.35 3.20
CA LEU A 66 9.24 -6.87 4.07
C LEU A 66 10.58 -7.34 3.53
N ALA A 67 11.58 -6.45 3.57
CA ALA A 67 12.96 -6.83 3.21
C ALA A 67 13.61 -7.74 4.28
N ASP A 68 13.13 -7.66 5.52
CA ASP A 68 13.53 -8.49 6.66
C ASP A 68 12.31 -8.74 7.53
N ILE A 69 11.85 -9.99 7.62
CA ILE A 69 10.66 -10.38 8.37
C ILE A 69 10.84 -10.22 9.88
N ALA A 70 12.08 -10.11 10.39
CA ALA A 70 12.34 -9.80 11.80
C ALA A 70 11.73 -8.44 12.19
N THR A 71 11.57 -7.54 11.23
CA THR A 71 10.98 -6.20 11.42
C THR A 71 9.43 -6.20 11.40
N PHE A 72 8.79 -7.36 11.29
CA PHE A 72 7.33 -7.52 11.21
C PHE A 72 6.58 -6.86 12.36
N GLY A 73 7.08 -6.99 13.60
CA GLY A 73 6.46 -6.39 14.78
C GLY A 73 6.44 -4.86 14.71
N GLU A 74 7.54 -4.24 14.30
CA GLU A 74 7.67 -2.79 14.16
C GLU A 74 6.72 -2.24 13.09
N MET A 75 6.66 -2.90 11.93
CA MET A 75 5.72 -2.54 10.86
C MET A 75 4.27 -2.65 11.33
N ASN A 76 3.90 -3.71 12.06
CA ASN A 76 2.55 -3.90 12.56
C ASN A 76 2.11 -2.81 13.54
N VAL A 77 3.01 -2.29 14.39
CA VAL A 77 2.67 -1.19 15.29
C VAL A 77 2.18 0.05 14.53
N VAL A 78 2.70 0.29 13.31
CA VAL A 78 2.24 1.38 12.45
C VAL A 78 0.95 1.00 11.73
N TRP A 79 0.90 -0.21 11.14
CA TRP A 79 -0.28 -0.72 10.45
C TRP A 79 -1.53 -0.72 11.34
N ASP A 80 -1.42 -1.23 12.56
CA ASP A 80 -2.54 -1.41 13.50
C ASP A 80 -3.14 -0.06 13.93
N LYS A 81 -2.33 1.00 13.98
CA LYS A 81 -2.80 2.37 14.24
C LYS A 81 -3.51 3.00 13.05
N TRP A 82 -3.13 2.61 11.83
CA TRP A 82 -3.62 3.21 10.61
C TRP A 82 -4.88 2.54 10.07
N VAL A 83 -4.96 1.21 10.13
CA VAL A 83 -6.04 0.43 9.49
C VAL A 83 -7.41 0.73 10.12
N SER A 84 -8.47 0.66 9.32
CA SER A 84 -9.84 0.86 9.82
C SER A 84 -10.30 -0.34 10.66
N ALA A 85 -10.44 -0.15 11.97
CA ALA A 85 -10.97 -1.16 12.87
C ALA A 85 -12.38 -1.60 12.44
N GLY A 86 -12.59 -2.91 12.31
CA GLY A 86 -13.84 -3.50 11.82
C GLY A 86 -13.98 -3.57 10.30
N ASN A 87 -13.12 -2.88 9.55
CA ASN A 87 -13.07 -2.90 8.07
C ASN A 87 -11.66 -3.26 7.55
N THR A 88 -10.97 -4.17 8.25
CA THR A 88 -9.62 -4.58 7.86
C THR A 88 -9.64 -5.40 6.56
N PRO A 89 -8.69 -5.19 5.63
CA PRO A 89 -8.64 -5.96 4.39
C PRO A 89 -8.21 -7.40 4.61
N ALA A 90 -8.43 -8.26 3.61
CA ALA A 90 -7.69 -9.50 3.50
C ALA A 90 -6.20 -9.17 3.36
N ARG A 91 -5.37 -9.68 4.27
CA ARG A 91 -3.96 -9.26 4.39
C ARG A 91 -3.00 -10.45 4.33
N ALA A 92 -1.93 -10.29 3.57
CA ALA A 92 -0.78 -11.20 3.57
C ALA A 92 0.50 -10.41 3.84
N THR A 93 1.47 -11.04 4.51
CA THR A 93 2.81 -10.48 4.69
C THR A 93 3.85 -11.56 4.46
N VAL A 94 4.87 -11.23 3.67
CA VAL A 94 5.96 -12.15 3.31
C VAL A 94 7.29 -11.40 3.36
N GLU A 95 8.37 -12.17 3.47
CA GLU A 95 9.72 -11.65 3.22
C GLU A 95 10.01 -11.69 1.72
N ALA A 96 10.59 -10.61 1.17
CA ALA A 96 11.04 -10.56 -0.22
C ALA A 96 12.17 -9.53 -0.42
N ALA A 97 13.06 -9.78 -1.37
CA ALA A 97 13.99 -8.76 -1.85
C ALA A 97 13.23 -7.65 -2.58
N LEU A 98 13.52 -6.39 -2.23
CA LEU A 98 12.89 -5.21 -2.83
C LEU A 98 13.79 -4.57 -3.90
N ALA A 99 13.24 -3.63 -4.66
CA ALA A 99 13.91 -3.02 -5.82
C ALA A 99 15.25 -2.33 -5.49
N THR A 100 15.42 -1.85 -4.26
CA THR A 100 16.68 -1.27 -3.77
C THR A 100 16.94 -1.70 -2.32
N PRO A 101 18.20 -1.77 -1.86
CA PRO A 101 18.53 -2.21 -0.49
C PRO A 101 18.06 -1.23 0.61
N GLU A 102 17.76 0.02 0.25
CA GLU A 102 17.25 1.03 1.17
C GLU A 102 15.78 0.81 1.53
N TYR A 103 15.00 0.20 0.63
CA TYR A 103 13.61 -0.13 0.93
C TYR A 103 13.52 -1.27 1.94
N LYS A 104 12.67 -1.07 2.94
CA LYS A 104 12.39 -2.03 4.02
C LYS A 104 10.99 -2.61 3.92
N VAL A 105 10.08 -1.89 3.28
CA VAL A 105 8.69 -2.32 3.08
C VAL A 105 8.16 -1.84 1.74
N GLU A 106 7.38 -2.71 1.08
CA GLU A 106 6.53 -2.38 -0.06
C GLU A 106 5.11 -2.89 0.22
N ILE A 107 4.09 -2.07 -0.07
CA ILE A 107 2.68 -2.44 0.16
C ILE A 107 1.89 -2.28 -1.13
N VAL A 108 1.20 -3.34 -1.53
CA VAL A 108 0.27 -3.36 -2.68
C VAL A 108 -1.15 -3.51 -2.13
N VAL A 109 -2.07 -2.65 -2.58
CA VAL A 109 -3.48 -2.71 -2.15
C VAL A 109 -4.45 -2.67 -3.32
N ALA A 110 -5.64 -3.22 -3.09
CA ALA A 110 -6.82 -2.97 -3.90
C ALA A 110 -7.99 -2.54 -2.99
N ALA A 111 -8.83 -1.63 -3.48
CA ALA A 111 -9.98 -1.12 -2.73
C ALA A 111 -11.23 -1.01 -3.62
N ALA A 112 -12.41 -1.13 -3.02
CA ALA A 112 -13.66 -0.83 -3.69
C ALA A 112 -13.85 0.69 -3.85
N ILE A 113 -14.60 1.11 -4.86
CA ILE A 113 -15.04 2.51 -5.09
C ILE A 113 -16.55 2.58 -4.89
#